data_AF-A0A6I1I336-F1
#
_entry.id   AF-A0A6I1I336-F1
#
_cell.length_a   1.000
_cell.length_b   1.000
_cell.length_c   1.000
_cell.angle_alpha   90.00
_cell.angle_beta   90.00
_cell.angle_gamma   90.00
#
_symmetry.space_group_name_H-M   'P 1'
#
loop_
_entity.id
_entity.type
_entity.pdbx_description
1 polymer ?
#
loop_
_entity_poly.entity_id
_entity_poly.type
_entity_poly.pdbx_seq_one_letter_code
_entity_poly.pdbx_strand_id
1 'polypeptide(L)'
;MKQKASFTGNIPIVDLFAGPGGLGEGFSSVESDPFRIIVSAEMSSSAHSTLRLRAFYRLLKRQGGNSIDSYYRFCNGESEYPYDETNHDAWVEAGEEALQLELGKPHDNDELDRRISAHELGPDTPWVLIGGPPCQAYSIVGRARNRSNVEYRPEEDHRHFLYKQYLRIIQKYRPAVFVMENVKGILTATVGGKKIFETILEDLSDPDKAMEMPASGSGYRIHSLTCATKYSAKDSPRNIDVHDFVIRAEQHGIPQARHRVILIGVREGIGLGIPAQIEKAGEVTVEQVIGSLPKLRSRLSKEPDSDEGWGDVVANHFSEMAREVRDAHGDAGLQEVLREASVSIKRGLGTGSKQLGILTQDVESPELLDGWYHDPQLAVWLNHDSRGHMRTDLRRYAYAAAFADAFGWSPKGHVEFSLQGLRPNHDNWETGKFSDRFRVQLRGRPATTVTSHISKDGHYFIHYDPKQCRSLTVREAARLQTFPDNYFFQGNRTEQFHQVGNAVPPLLAKKIGDIVYALLRGANASVCPPYATRYVGTGYSAGS
;
A
#
# COMPACT_ATOMS: atom_id res chain seq x y z
N MET A 1 10.77 -31.95 28.86
CA MET A 1 9.83 -31.43 27.85
C MET A 1 9.59 -29.96 28.16
N LYS A 2 10.11 -29.02 27.35
CA LYS A 2 9.79 -27.60 27.53
C LYS A 2 8.35 -27.40 27.03
N GLN A 3 7.47 -26.94 27.90
CA GLN A 3 6.08 -26.60 27.58
C GLN A 3 6.09 -25.59 26.42
N LYS A 4 5.42 -25.90 25.29
CA LYS A 4 5.21 -24.91 24.22
C LYS A 4 4.36 -23.79 24.81
N ALA A 5 4.86 -22.56 24.80
CA ALA A 5 4.06 -21.42 25.20
C ALA A 5 2.91 -21.24 24.19
N SER A 6 1.68 -21.17 24.69
CA SER A 6 0.47 -20.88 23.92
C SER A 6 -0.10 -19.58 24.47
N PHE A 7 -0.07 -18.52 23.67
CA PHE A 7 -0.55 -17.20 24.09
C PHE A 7 -1.96 -16.95 23.52
N THR A 8 -2.96 -16.73 24.38
CA THR A 8 -4.35 -16.41 24.00
C THR A 8 -4.77 -15.06 24.58
N GLY A 9 -5.26 -14.13 23.75
CA GLY A 9 -5.77 -12.83 24.20
C GLY A 9 -5.34 -11.64 23.34
N ASN A 10 -5.54 -10.43 23.87
CA ASN A 10 -5.11 -9.14 23.31
C ASN A 10 -3.58 -9.07 23.19
N ILE A 11 -3.02 -9.28 22.01
CA ILE A 11 -1.58 -9.21 21.73
C ILE A 11 -1.22 -7.76 21.39
N PRO A 12 -0.40 -7.06 22.20
CA PRO A 12 -0.03 -5.68 21.93
C PRO A 12 0.85 -5.54 20.69
N ILE A 13 0.65 -4.46 19.94
CA ILE A 13 1.45 -4.05 18.79
C ILE A 13 1.99 -2.65 19.00
N VAL A 14 3.29 -2.47 18.74
CA VAL A 14 3.90 -1.17 18.50
C VAL A 14 4.19 -1.05 17.01
N ASP A 15 3.63 -0.05 16.34
CA ASP A 15 3.83 0.25 14.91
C ASP A 15 4.72 1.48 14.74
N LEU A 16 5.96 1.27 14.29
CA LEU A 16 6.91 2.36 14.05
C LEU A 16 6.96 2.71 12.57
N PHE A 17 7.07 3.99 12.26
CA PHE A 17 7.03 4.48 10.87
C PHE A 17 5.71 4.09 10.19
N ALA A 18 4.60 4.24 10.92
CA ALA A 18 3.32 3.64 10.59
C ALA A 18 2.73 4.14 9.25
N GLY A 19 3.14 5.33 8.79
CA GLY A 19 2.54 5.97 7.63
C GLY A 19 1.04 6.14 7.84
N PRO A 20 0.19 5.83 6.85
CA PRO A 20 -1.26 5.86 7.05
C PRO A 20 -1.79 4.62 7.80
N GLY A 21 -0.94 3.68 8.23
CA GLY A 21 -1.34 2.49 9.02
C GLY A 21 -1.57 1.21 8.23
N GLY A 22 -1.02 1.06 7.01
CA GLY A 22 -1.31 -0.11 6.19
C GLY A 22 -0.88 -1.46 6.78
N LEU A 23 0.26 -1.49 7.49
CA LEU A 23 0.75 -2.69 8.17
C LEU A 23 -0.11 -2.99 9.41
N GLY A 24 -0.32 -1.99 10.29
CA GLY A 24 -1.20 -2.11 11.45
C GLY A 24 -2.65 -2.49 11.10
N GLU A 25 -3.20 -1.97 10.01
CA GLU A 25 -4.55 -2.30 9.53
C GLU A 25 -4.67 -3.78 9.18
N GLY A 26 -3.67 -4.34 8.49
CA GLY A 26 -3.66 -5.76 8.17
C GLY A 26 -3.64 -6.64 9.42
N PHE A 27 -2.75 -6.33 10.38
CA PHE A 27 -2.71 -7.06 11.65
C PHE A 27 -4.03 -6.94 12.43
N SER A 28 -4.63 -5.76 12.46
CA SER A 28 -5.93 -5.54 13.12
C SER A 28 -7.10 -6.21 12.40
N SER A 29 -6.89 -6.70 11.17
CA SER A 29 -7.89 -7.42 10.36
C SER A 29 -7.77 -8.94 10.46
N VAL A 30 -6.85 -9.46 11.28
CA VAL A 30 -6.75 -10.90 11.56
C VAL A 30 -8.02 -11.39 12.24
N GLU A 31 -8.50 -12.58 11.85
CA GLU A 31 -9.71 -13.16 12.39
C GLU A 31 -9.60 -13.34 13.91
N SER A 32 -10.72 -13.18 14.63
CA SER A 32 -10.78 -13.03 16.11
C SER A 32 -10.24 -11.71 16.68
N ASP A 33 -9.74 -10.80 15.83
CA ASP A 33 -9.18 -9.49 16.23
C ASP A 33 -8.20 -9.60 17.41
N PRO A 34 -7.15 -10.45 17.31
CA PRO A 34 -6.29 -10.77 18.45
C PRO A 34 -5.29 -9.66 18.76
N PHE A 35 -5.03 -8.74 17.82
CA PHE A 35 -4.00 -7.74 17.94
C PHE A 35 -4.54 -6.39 18.42
N ARG A 36 -3.80 -5.73 19.31
CA ARG A 36 -4.12 -4.40 19.85
C ARG A 36 -2.95 -3.46 19.58
N ILE A 37 -3.09 -2.56 18.62
CA ILE A 37 -2.10 -1.50 18.45
C ILE A 37 -2.22 -0.58 19.66
N ILE A 38 -1.14 -0.47 20.42
CA ILE A 38 -1.08 0.39 21.61
C ILE A 38 -0.34 1.69 21.31
N VAL A 39 0.55 1.67 20.33
CA VAL A 39 1.32 2.83 19.90
C VAL A 39 1.54 2.72 18.39
N SER A 40 1.24 3.81 17.67
CA SER A 40 1.70 4.05 16.31
C SER A 40 2.47 5.35 16.24
N ALA A 41 3.70 5.33 15.73
CA ALA A 41 4.53 6.54 15.57
C ALA A 41 4.64 6.95 14.10
N GLU A 42 4.20 8.16 13.78
CA GLU A 42 4.23 8.74 12.43
C GLU A 42 4.53 10.25 12.46
N MET A 43 5.50 10.72 11.68
CA MET A 43 5.89 12.14 11.70
C MET A 43 4.97 13.04 10.87
N SER A 44 4.43 12.53 9.76
CA SER A 44 3.64 13.31 8.82
C SER A 44 2.26 13.60 9.39
N SER A 45 1.92 14.88 9.53
CA SER A 45 0.63 15.32 10.06
C SER A 45 -0.57 14.73 9.32
N SER A 46 -0.52 14.64 7.99
CA SER A 46 -1.62 14.07 7.18
C SER A 46 -1.77 12.57 7.38
N ALA A 47 -0.65 11.83 7.46
CA ALA A 47 -0.65 10.39 7.71
C ALA A 47 -1.08 10.08 9.16
N HIS A 48 -0.59 10.84 10.13
CA HIS A 48 -1.01 10.80 11.53
C HIS A 48 -2.52 11.06 11.68
N SER A 49 -3.07 12.06 10.98
CA SER A 49 -4.51 12.34 11.00
C SER A 49 -5.33 11.17 10.47
N THR A 50 -4.90 10.55 9.37
CA THR A 50 -5.51 9.32 8.84
C THR A 50 -5.40 8.17 9.83
N LEU A 51 -4.24 8.00 10.46
CA LEU A 51 -3.95 6.93 11.41
C LEU A 51 -4.81 7.03 12.67
N ARG A 52 -4.93 8.24 13.25
CA ARG A 52 -5.81 8.53 14.39
C ARG A 52 -7.26 8.24 14.04
N LEU A 53 -7.72 8.70 12.87
CA LEU A 53 -9.07 8.41 12.40
C LEU A 53 -9.32 6.90 12.26
N ARG A 54 -8.32 6.13 11.83
CA ARG A 54 -8.46 4.67 11.76
C ARG A 54 -8.37 3.99 13.13
N ALA A 55 -7.54 4.46 14.04
CA ALA A 55 -7.51 3.99 15.43
C ALA A 55 -8.87 4.18 16.09
N PHE A 56 -9.48 5.36 15.91
CA PHE A 56 -10.83 5.65 16.36
C PHE A 56 -11.88 4.67 15.80
N TYR A 57 -11.86 4.43 14.49
CA TYR A 57 -12.72 3.40 13.87
C TYR A 57 -12.59 2.02 14.55
N ARG A 58 -11.35 1.57 14.81
CA ARG A 58 -11.11 0.27 15.46
C ARG A 58 -11.63 0.23 16.89
N LEU A 59 -11.47 1.31 17.66
CA LEU A 59 -12.00 1.42 19.01
C LEU A 59 -13.53 1.31 19.02
N LEU A 60 -14.21 2.10 18.18
CA LEU A 60 -15.67 2.06 18.07
C LEU A 60 -16.18 0.69 17.61
N LYS A 61 -15.51 0.06 16.65
CA LYS A 61 -15.87 -1.28 16.16
C LYS A 61 -15.82 -2.33 17.27
N ARG A 62 -14.86 -2.21 18.20
CA ARG A 62 -14.71 -3.12 19.35
C ARG A 62 -15.68 -2.84 20.47
N GLN A 63 -16.02 -1.57 20.71
CA GLN A 63 -17.07 -1.20 21.67
C GLN A 63 -18.45 -1.75 21.24
N GLY A 64 -18.68 -1.87 19.93
CA GLY A 64 -19.92 -2.40 19.37
C GLY A 64 -21.09 -1.43 19.49
N GLY A 65 -22.31 -1.91 19.20
CA GLY A 65 -23.51 -1.08 19.19
C GLY A 65 -23.48 0.02 18.12
N ASN A 66 -24.16 1.13 18.40
CA ASN A 66 -24.28 2.27 17.48
C ASN A 66 -23.09 3.25 17.58
N SER A 67 -22.07 2.95 18.38
CA SER A 67 -20.92 3.84 18.57
C SER A 67 -20.16 4.10 17.27
N ILE A 68 -20.19 3.15 16.33
CA ILE A 68 -19.53 3.27 15.01
C ILE A 68 -20.21 4.29 14.09
N ASP A 69 -21.47 4.67 14.37
CA ASP A 69 -22.25 5.54 13.50
C ASP A 69 -21.61 6.93 13.33
N SER A 70 -20.95 7.45 14.36
CA SER A 70 -20.25 8.74 14.30
C SER A 70 -19.16 8.77 13.23
N TYR A 71 -18.41 7.68 13.09
CA TYR A 71 -17.42 7.50 12.04
C TYR A 71 -18.06 7.55 10.64
N TYR A 72 -19.17 6.84 10.45
CA TYR A 72 -19.84 6.80 9.15
C TYR A 72 -20.54 8.12 8.82
N ARG A 73 -21.15 8.80 9.80
CA ARG A 73 -21.70 10.16 9.59
C ARG A 73 -20.62 11.12 9.10
N PHE A 74 -19.42 11.07 9.69
CA PHE A 74 -18.28 11.85 9.22
C PHE A 74 -17.84 11.43 7.81
N CYS A 75 -17.70 10.13 7.54
CA CYS A 75 -17.32 9.62 6.22
C CYS A 75 -18.35 9.98 5.15
N ASN A 76 -19.66 9.95 5.46
CA ASN A 76 -20.74 10.29 4.54
C ASN A 76 -20.94 11.81 4.38
N GLY A 77 -20.25 12.63 5.18
CA GLY A 77 -20.33 14.10 5.09
C GLY A 77 -21.51 14.70 5.85
N GLU A 78 -22.12 13.91 6.74
CA GLU A 78 -23.23 14.30 7.61
C GLU A 78 -22.74 14.97 8.90
N SER A 79 -21.45 14.83 9.23
CA SER A 79 -20.80 15.45 10.39
C SER A 79 -19.45 16.06 10.01
N GLU A 80 -19.11 17.20 10.63
CA GLU A 80 -17.79 17.83 10.50
C GLU A 80 -16.71 17.07 11.27
N TYR A 81 -17.07 16.44 12.40
CA TYR A 81 -16.15 15.72 13.28
C TYR A 81 -16.44 14.22 13.26
N PRO A 82 -15.40 13.37 13.41
CA PRO A 82 -15.59 11.92 13.46
C PRO A 82 -16.21 11.44 14.76
N TYR A 83 -16.26 12.27 15.80
CA TYR A 83 -16.80 11.93 17.12
C TYR A 83 -17.99 12.82 17.48
N ASP A 84 -18.72 12.41 18.53
CA ASP A 84 -19.79 13.17 19.18
C ASP A 84 -19.64 13.07 20.72
N GLU A 85 -20.62 13.60 21.46
CA GLU A 85 -20.62 13.61 22.93
C GLU A 85 -20.55 12.21 23.56
N THR A 86 -20.98 11.16 22.83
CA THR A 86 -21.05 9.79 23.35
C THR A 86 -19.75 9.01 23.20
N ASN A 87 -18.83 9.45 22.34
CA ASN A 87 -17.61 8.73 21.99
C ASN A 87 -16.36 9.62 21.92
N HIS A 88 -16.43 10.84 22.49
CA HIS A 88 -15.27 11.72 22.62
C HIS A 88 -14.08 11.05 23.31
N ASP A 89 -14.32 10.25 24.35
CA ASP A 89 -13.25 9.54 25.06
C ASP A 89 -12.50 8.55 24.15
N ALA A 90 -13.21 7.87 23.23
CA ALA A 90 -12.59 7.00 22.24
C ALA A 90 -11.73 7.80 21.23
N TRP A 91 -12.11 9.05 20.93
CA TRP A 91 -11.31 9.93 20.08
C TRP A 91 -10.03 10.43 20.77
N VAL A 92 -10.09 10.64 22.09
CA VAL A 92 -8.93 10.93 22.92
C VAL A 92 -8.00 9.72 22.95
N GLU A 93 -8.52 8.53 23.26
CA GLU A 93 -7.78 7.26 23.27
C GLU A 93 -7.12 6.97 21.91
N ALA A 94 -7.83 7.21 20.79
CA ALA A 94 -7.25 7.08 19.46
C ALA A 94 -6.04 8.00 19.23
N GLY A 95 -6.01 9.18 19.89
CA GLY A 95 -4.88 10.10 19.86
C GLY A 95 -3.73 9.69 20.80
N GLU A 96 -4.01 8.85 21.79
CA GLU A 96 -2.99 8.23 22.64
C GLU A 96 -2.29 7.05 21.93
N GLU A 97 -3.03 6.33 21.08
CA GLU A 97 -2.47 5.31 20.20
C GLU A 97 -1.66 5.94 19.06
N ALA A 98 -2.28 6.86 18.29
CA ALA A 98 -1.64 7.48 17.13
C ALA A 98 -0.84 8.73 17.53
N LEU A 99 0.48 8.58 17.68
CA LEU A 99 1.39 9.63 18.11
C LEU A 99 2.08 10.28 16.91
N GLN A 100 2.05 11.62 16.86
CA GLN A 100 2.78 12.37 15.85
C GLN A 100 4.23 12.59 16.31
N LEU A 101 5.14 11.69 15.93
CA LEU A 101 6.53 11.66 16.43
C LEU A 101 7.53 11.59 15.27
N GLU A 102 8.61 12.35 15.36
CA GLU A 102 9.76 12.26 14.46
C GLU A 102 10.89 11.50 15.15
N LEU A 103 10.90 10.18 14.96
CA LEU A 103 11.88 9.29 15.57
C LEU A 103 13.31 9.75 15.25
N GLY A 104 14.19 9.65 16.25
CA GLY A 104 15.55 10.18 16.17
C GLY A 104 15.71 11.54 16.85
N LYS A 105 14.61 12.29 17.10
CA LYS A 105 14.63 13.44 18.01
C LYS A 105 14.56 12.96 19.47
N PRO A 106 15.43 13.46 20.38
CA PRO A 106 15.45 13.00 21.77
C PRO A 106 14.09 13.09 22.47
N HIS A 107 13.42 14.25 22.40
CA HIS A 107 12.10 14.45 23.00
C HIS A 107 11.05 13.46 22.51
N ASP A 108 11.00 13.21 21.19
CA ASP A 108 10.01 12.31 20.60
C ASP A 108 10.32 10.84 20.91
N ASN A 109 11.60 10.49 21.03
CA ASN A 109 12.03 9.17 21.49
C ASN A 109 11.65 8.94 22.97
N ASP A 110 11.78 9.96 23.81
CA ASP A 110 11.41 9.91 25.23
C ASP A 110 9.90 9.75 25.38
N GLU A 111 9.10 10.47 24.58
CA GLU A 111 7.64 10.32 24.55
C GLU A 111 7.23 8.92 24.06
N LEU A 112 7.86 8.40 23.00
CA LEU A 112 7.63 7.02 22.54
C LEU A 112 7.92 6.01 23.66
N ASP A 113 9.08 6.14 24.32
CA ASP A 113 9.48 5.23 25.38
C ASP A 113 8.54 5.31 26.58
N ARG A 114 8.11 6.52 26.98
CA ARG A 114 7.12 6.74 28.04
C ARG A 114 5.82 6.01 27.73
N ARG A 115 5.34 6.10 26.49
CA ARG A 115 4.10 5.45 26.03
C ARG A 115 4.21 3.94 26.01
N ILE A 116 5.27 3.38 25.44
CA ILE A 116 5.52 1.93 25.44
C ILE A 116 5.61 1.39 26.88
N SER A 117 6.30 2.12 27.76
CA SER A 117 6.52 1.69 29.15
C SER A 117 5.24 1.74 29.99
N ALA A 118 4.29 2.61 29.66
CA ALA A 118 2.98 2.69 30.32
C ALA A 118 2.11 1.44 30.13
N HIS A 119 2.40 0.64 29.09
CA HIS A 119 1.72 -0.64 28.84
C HIS A 119 2.44 -1.84 29.46
N GLU A 120 3.48 -1.61 30.28
CA GLU A 120 4.25 -2.65 30.97
C GLU A 120 4.74 -3.76 30.03
N LEU A 121 5.06 -3.39 28.79
CA LEU A 121 5.62 -4.31 27.81
C LEU A 121 7.01 -4.75 28.27
N GLY A 122 7.21 -6.05 28.36
CA GLY A 122 8.46 -6.62 28.81
C GLY A 122 8.66 -8.04 28.30
N PRO A 123 9.78 -8.68 28.68
CA PRO A 123 10.14 -9.98 28.15
C PRO A 123 9.11 -11.08 28.43
N ASP A 124 8.36 -10.94 29.52
CA ASP A 124 7.40 -11.94 29.98
C ASP A 124 6.00 -11.77 29.35
N THR A 125 5.74 -10.63 28.69
CA THR A 125 4.49 -10.33 27.99
C THR A 125 4.70 -10.42 26.48
N PRO A 126 4.04 -11.33 25.75
CA PRO A 126 4.21 -11.45 24.31
C PRO A 126 3.60 -10.25 23.58
N TRP A 127 4.43 -9.50 22.86
CA TRP A 127 4.00 -8.38 22.02
C TRP A 127 4.77 -8.37 20.69
N VAL A 128 4.22 -7.64 19.71
CA VAL A 128 4.76 -7.58 18.34
C VAL A 128 5.22 -6.17 18.00
N LEU A 129 6.43 -6.06 17.46
CA LEU A 129 6.90 -4.82 16.85
C LEU A 129 6.71 -4.90 15.34
N ILE A 130 6.03 -3.93 14.73
CA ILE A 130 5.91 -3.82 13.28
C ILE A 130 6.48 -2.47 12.82
N GLY A 131 6.97 -2.40 11.58
CA GLY A 131 7.38 -1.13 11.01
C GLY A 131 8.22 -1.24 9.74
N GLY A 132 8.24 -0.15 8.97
CA GLY A 132 9.02 -0.01 7.75
C GLY A 132 10.01 1.14 7.84
N PRO A 133 11.15 0.99 8.56
CA PRO A 133 12.11 2.08 8.72
C PRO A 133 12.61 2.56 7.34
N PRO A 134 12.62 3.87 7.09
CA PRO A 134 12.85 4.41 5.76
C PRO A 134 14.28 4.10 5.27
N CYS A 135 14.36 3.49 4.09
CA CYS A 135 15.60 3.04 3.48
C CYS A 135 16.20 4.05 2.47
N GLN A 136 15.72 5.30 2.45
CA GLN A 136 16.05 6.24 1.36
C GLN A 136 17.54 6.64 1.29
N ALA A 137 18.28 6.58 2.40
CA ALA A 137 19.74 6.75 2.41
C ALA A 137 20.48 5.63 1.67
N TYR A 138 19.90 4.42 1.65
CA TYR A 138 20.53 3.21 1.13
C TYR A 138 20.14 2.91 -0.34
N SER A 139 19.01 3.43 -0.83
CA SER A 139 18.49 3.12 -2.17
C SER A 139 19.23 3.82 -3.32
N ILE A 140 19.38 3.14 -4.47
CA ILE A 140 19.98 3.72 -5.70
C ILE A 140 19.24 4.98 -6.17
N VAL A 141 17.90 5.02 -6.03
CA VAL A 141 17.06 6.17 -6.42
C VAL A 141 17.23 7.36 -5.46
N GLY A 142 17.37 7.12 -4.15
CA GLY A 142 17.70 8.15 -3.16
C GLY A 142 19.08 8.75 -3.40
N ARG A 143 20.09 7.91 -3.69
CA ARG A 143 21.44 8.35 -4.07
C ARG A 143 21.46 9.11 -5.39
N ALA A 144 20.67 8.70 -6.38
CA ALA A 144 20.55 9.42 -7.66
C ALA A 144 19.93 10.82 -7.50
N ARG A 145 19.00 11.01 -6.56
CA ARG A 145 18.41 12.32 -6.22
C ARG A 145 19.39 13.26 -5.52
N ASN A 146 20.26 12.72 -4.68
CA ASN A 146 21.22 13.52 -3.92
C ASN A 146 22.58 13.67 -4.62
N ARG A 147 22.78 13.08 -5.80
CA ARG A 147 24.00 13.22 -6.62
C ARG A 147 24.35 14.65 -7.01
N SER A 148 23.35 15.52 -7.11
CA SER A 148 23.53 16.94 -7.44
C SER A 148 23.83 17.82 -6.22
N ASN A 149 23.84 17.26 -5.01
CA ASN A 149 24.17 17.99 -3.79
C ASN A 149 25.61 17.67 -3.37
N VAL A 150 26.51 18.63 -3.58
CA VAL A 150 27.97 18.49 -3.38
C VAL A 150 28.33 18.25 -1.91
N GLU A 151 27.46 18.64 -0.97
CA GLU A 151 27.62 18.42 0.48
C GLU A 151 27.00 17.10 0.99
N TYR A 152 26.32 16.33 0.14
CA TYR A 152 25.67 15.10 0.60
C TYR A 152 26.70 14.01 0.96
N ARG A 153 26.88 13.81 2.26
CA ARG A 153 27.64 12.69 2.82
C ARG A 153 26.68 11.56 3.22
N PRO A 154 26.70 10.40 2.53
CA PRO A 154 25.85 9.26 2.89
C PRO A 154 26.05 8.80 4.34
N GLU A 155 27.28 8.93 4.85
CA GLU A 155 27.65 8.55 6.23
C GLU A 155 26.94 9.39 7.31
N GLU A 156 26.57 10.63 6.99
CA GLU A 156 25.95 11.62 7.88
C GLU A 156 24.42 11.73 7.69
N ASP A 157 23.84 10.85 6.87
CA ASP A 157 22.41 10.88 6.56
C ASP A 157 21.56 10.50 7.79
N HIS A 158 20.77 11.47 8.29
CA HIS A 158 19.84 11.29 9.42
C HIS A 158 18.95 10.04 9.30
N ARG A 159 18.71 9.52 8.09
CA ARG A 159 17.89 8.32 7.86
C ARG A 159 18.59 7.02 8.24
N HIS A 160 19.92 6.98 8.29
CA HIS A 160 20.66 5.86 8.91
C HIS A 160 20.31 5.71 10.40
N PHE A 161 20.03 6.84 11.07
CA PHE A 161 19.66 6.85 12.48
C PHE A 161 18.26 6.29 12.72
N LEU A 162 17.36 6.33 11.73
CA LEU A 162 15.99 5.83 11.86
C LEU A 162 15.93 4.30 11.96
N TYR A 163 16.74 3.58 11.18
CA TYR A 163 16.89 2.14 11.36
C TYR A 163 17.39 1.79 12.77
N LYS A 164 18.35 2.56 13.29
CA LYS A 164 18.83 2.39 14.68
C LYS A 164 17.74 2.61 15.72
N GLN A 165 16.74 3.47 15.46
CA GLN A 165 15.59 3.61 16.36
C GLN A 165 14.71 2.35 16.40
N TYR A 166 14.49 1.70 15.26
CA TYR A 166 13.79 0.40 15.23
C TYR A 166 14.56 -0.65 16.05
N LEU A 167 15.87 -0.73 15.83
CA LEU A 167 16.76 -1.63 16.56
C LEU A 167 16.81 -1.33 18.07
N ARG A 168 16.82 -0.05 18.47
CA ARG A 168 16.76 0.39 19.88
C ARG A 168 15.53 -0.15 20.58
N ILE A 169 14.36 -0.12 19.94
CA ILE A 169 13.12 -0.64 20.51
C ILE A 169 13.19 -2.18 20.66
N ILE A 170 13.74 -2.90 19.67
CA ILE A 170 13.98 -4.34 19.77
C ILE A 170 14.91 -4.66 20.96
N GLN A 171 16.02 -3.93 21.06
CA GLN A 171 17.04 -4.12 22.10
C GLN A 171 16.48 -3.85 23.49
N LYS A 172 15.74 -2.74 23.67
CA LYS A 172 15.24 -2.27 24.97
C LYS A 172 14.04 -3.08 25.47
N TYR A 173 13.05 -3.32 24.61
CA TYR A 173 11.74 -3.87 25.02
C TYR A 173 11.52 -5.34 24.65
N ARG A 174 12.43 -5.93 23.85
CA ARG A 174 12.44 -7.36 23.49
C ARG A 174 11.07 -7.89 23.04
N PRO A 175 10.53 -7.47 21.88
CA PRO A 175 9.30 -8.07 21.36
C PRO A 175 9.42 -9.60 21.20
N ALA A 176 8.31 -10.31 21.32
CA ALA A 176 8.30 -11.76 21.05
C ALA A 176 8.55 -12.02 19.55
N VAL A 177 7.96 -11.18 18.71
CA VAL A 177 8.11 -11.19 17.26
C VAL A 177 8.26 -9.75 16.78
N PHE A 178 9.16 -9.51 15.82
CA PHE A 178 9.13 -8.26 15.04
C PHE A 178 8.94 -8.55 13.56
N VAL A 179 8.31 -7.61 12.86
CA VAL A 179 8.15 -7.62 11.40
C VAL A 179 8.69 -6.32 10.84
N MET A 180 9.82 -6.42 10.15
CA MET A 180 10.43 -5.30 9.45
C MET A 180 10.13 -5.38 7.96
N GLU A 181 9.49 -4.33 7.43
CA GLU A 181 9.26 -4.17 6.00
C GLU A 181 10.31 -3.28 5.36
N ASN A 182 10.67 -3.58 4.11
CA ASN A 182 11.46 -2.66 3.29
C ASN A 182 11.30 -2.86 1.78
N VAL A 183 11.84 -1.91 1.01
CA VAL A 183 11.90 -1.95 -0.45
C VAL A 183 13.00 -2.88 -0.96
N LYS A 184 12.76 -3.54 -2.11
CA LYS A 184 13.73 -4.43 -2.77
C LYS A 184 15.11 -3.80 -3.02
N GLY A 185 15.18 -2.47 -3.17
CA GLY A 185 16.45 -1.75 -3.36
C GLY A 185 17.48 -1.94 -2.24
N ILE A 186 17.03 -2.31 -1.03
CA ILE A 186 17.90 -2.55 0.14
C ILE A 186 18.89 -3.72 -0.09
N LEU A 187 18.51 -4.70 -0.91
CA LEU A 187 19.30 -5.91 -1.17
C LEU A 187 20.62 -5.61 -1.89
N THR A 188 20.64 -4.53 -2.66
CA THR A 188 21.82 -4.07 -3.43
C THR A 188 22.52 -2.87 -2.79
N ALA A 189 22.02 -2.39 -1.65
CA ALA A 189 22.55 -1.21 -1.01
C ALA A 189 23.89 -1.48 -0.30
N THR A 190 24.79 -0.50 -0.40
CA THR A 190 26.14 -0.56 0.20
C THR A 190 26.49 0.76 0.85
N VAL A 191 27.13 0.71 2.02
CA VAL A 191 27.68 1.87 2.76
C VAL A 191 29.07 1.48 3.27
N GLY A 192 30.07 2.34 3.06
CA GLY A 192 31.47 2.03 3.41
C GLY A 192 32.00 0.71 2.81
N GLY A 193 31.50 0.33 1.61
CA GLY A 193 31.85 -0.93 0.95
C GLY A 193 31.20 -2.20 1.53
N LYS A 194 30.44 -2.10 2.62
CA LYS A 194 29.68 -3.21 3.21
C LYS A 194 28.26 -3.27 2.66
N LYS A 195 27.73 -4.47 2.46
CA LYS A 195 26.34 -4.67 2.04
C LYS A 195 25.40 -4.43 3.23
N ILE A 196 24.47 -3.51 3.06
CA ILE A 196 23.56 -3.09 4.14
C ILE A 196 22.66 -4.22 4.61
N PHE A 197 22.19 -5.06 3.69
CA PHE A 197 21.32 -6.17 4.06
C PHE A 197 22.02 -7.19 4.98
N GLU A 198 23.32 -7.46 4.76
CA GLU A 198 24.11 -8.34 5.64
C GLU A 198 24.23 -7.73 7.04
N THR A 199 24.50 -6.43 7.13
CA THR A 199 24.54 -5.70 8.41
C THR A 199 23.19 -5.69 9.13
N ILE A 200 22.08 -5.53 8.41
CA ILE A 200 20.74 -5.57 9.00
C ILE A 200 20.45 -6.96 9.59
N LEU A 201 20.81 -8.03 8.89
CA LEU A 201 20.64 -9.39 9.42
C LEU A 201 21.45 -9.58 10.71
N GLU A 202 22.73 -9.19 10.70
CA GLU A 202 23.61 -9.25 11.87
C GLU A 202 23.02 -8.48 13.05
N ASP A 203 22.69 -7.19 12.83
CA ASP A 203 22.19 -6.29 13.85
C ASP A 203 20.86 -6.75 14.46
N LEU A 204 19.90 -7.15 13.63
CA LEU A 204 18.60 -7.60 14.09
C LEU A 204 18.67 -8.94 14.84
N SER A 205 19.64 -9.80 14.49
CA SER A 205 19.83 -11.10 15.15
C SER A 205 20.52 -10.98 16.52
N ASP A 206 21.38 -9.98 16.70
CA ASP A 206 22.09 -9.67 17.95
C ASP A 206 22.00 -8.17 18.28
N PRO A 207 20.82 -7.70 18.72
CA PRO A 207 20.58 -6.29 18.98
C PRO A 207 21.41 -5.74 20.14
N ASP A 208 21.88 -6.59 21.07
CA ASP A 208 22.78 -6.14 22.15
C ASP A 208 24.13 -5.74 21.59
N LYS A 209 24.74 -6.62 20.78
CA LYS A 209 26.02 -6.34 20.13
C LYS A 209 25.94 -5.10 19.23
N ALA A 210 24.87 -5.00 18.46
CA ALA A 210 24.68 -3.89 17.52
C ALA A 210 24.48 -2.52 18.20
N MET A 211 23.96 -2.53 19.43
CA MET A 211 23.80 -1.34 20.26
C MET A 211 24.91 -1.17 21.30
N GLU A 212 25.99 -1.97 21.23
CA GLU A 212 27.13 -1.95 22.16
C GLU A 212 26.72 -2.15 23.64
N MET A 213 25.70 -2.98 23.87
CA MET A 213 25.16 -3.30 25.19
C MET A 213 25.66 -4.67 25.69
N PRO A 214 25.73 -4.90 27.01
CA PRO A 214 26.05 -6.22 27.56
C PRO A 214 25.06 -7.28 27.08
N ALA A 215 25.57 -8.49 26.79
CA ALA A 215 24.75 -9.58 26.31
C ALA A 215 23.65 -9.96 27.32
N SER A 216 22.39 -9.77 26.94
CA SER A 216 21.23 -10.17 27.75
C SER A 216 20.91 -11.67 27.67
N GLY A 217 21.54 -12.39 26.75
CA GLY A 217 21.31 -13.82 26.49
C GLY A 217 20.12 -14.12 25.57
N SER A 218 19.46 -13.10 24.99
CA SER A 218 18.31 -13.25 24.10
C SER A 218 18.53 -12.60 22.72
N GLY A 219 18.91 -13.40 21.73
CA GLY A 219 18.98 -13.00 20.31
C GLY A 219 17.66 -13.21 19.56
N TYR A 220 17.69 -12.98 18.25
CA TYR A 220 16.58 -13.25 17.35
C TYR A 220 17.01 -14.15 16.20
N ARG A 221 16.07 -14.99 15.76
CA ARG A 221 16.17 -15.71 14.51
C ARG A 221 15.30 -15.01 13.47
N ILE A 222 15.92 -14.62 12.36
CA ILE A 222 15.26 -13.95 11.24
C ILE A 222 14.76 -15.01 10.26
N HIS A 223 13.51 -14.93 9.86
CA HIS A 223 12.84 -15.90 8.99
C HIS A 223 12.36 -15.25 7.70
N SER A 224 12.57 -15.95 6.58
CA SER A 224 11.85 -15.70 5.34
C SER A 224 10.42 -16.22 5.45
N LEU A 225 9.48 -15.52 4.81
CA LEU A 225 8.12 -16.00 4.61
C LEU A 225 7.93 -16.75 3.29
N THR A 226 8.88 -16.70 2.37
CA THR A 226 8.70 -17.30 1.02
C THR A 226 9.33 -18.68 0.88
N CYS A 227 10.28 -19.02 1.76
CA CYS A 227 10.97 -20.30 1.77
C CYS A 227 11.47 -20.65 3.19
N ALA A 228 12.25 -21.73 3.33
CA ALA A 228 12.75 -22.21 4.63
C ALA A 228 13.96 -21.41 5.17
N THR A 229 14.44 -20.43 4.42
CA THR A 229 15.63 -19.64 4.77
C THR A 229 15.42 -18.88 6.07
N LYS A 230 16.44 -18.97 6.92
CA LYS A 230 16.50 -18.36 8.24
C LYS A 230 17.92 -17.96 8.57
N TYR A 231 18.08 -16.98 9.45
CA TYR A 231 19.37 -16.45 9.86
C TYR A 231 19.40 -16.23 11.38
N SER A 232 20.51 -16.57 12.00
CA SER A 232 20.83 -16.30 13.40
C SER A 232 22.23 -15.71 13.53
N ALA A 233 22.57 -15.12 14.68
CA ALA A 233 23.87 -14.49 14.92
C ALA A 233 25.08 -15.46 14.78
N LYS A 234 24.84 -16.77 14.74
CA LYS A 234 25.85 -17.81 14.53
C LYS A 234 26.11 -18.13 13.06
N ASP A 235 25.22 -17.69 12.18
CA ASP A 235 25.28 -17.93 10.75
C ASP A 235 26.10 -16.84 10.05
N SER A 236 26.69 -17.18 8.90
CA SER A 236 27.30 -16.18 8.04
C SER A 236 26.24 -15.58 7.09
N PRO A 237 26.05 -14.25 7.06
CA PRO A 237 25.07 -13.63 6.17
C PRO A 237 25.43 -13.80 4.68
N ARG A 238 26.69 -14.13 4.38
CA ARG A 238 27.16 -14.42 3.00
C ARG A 238 26.59 -15.71 2.42
N ASN A 239 26.10 -16.61 3.27
CA ASN A 239 25.52 -17.89 2.86
C ASN A 239 23.99 -17.81 2.66
N ILE A 240 23.42 -16.62 2.80
CA ILE A 240 21.99 -16.37 2.67
C ILE A 240 21.70 -15.79 1.30
N ASP A 241 20.77 -16.38 0.55
CA ASP A 241 20.21 -15.71 -0.62
C ASP A 241 19.26 -14.60 -0.15
N VAL A 242 19.67 -13.36 -0.36
CA VAL A 242 18.91 -12.18 0.04
C VAL A 242 17.55 -12.08 -0.70
N HIS A 243 17.39 -12.77 -1.83
CA HIS A 243 16.14 -12.79 -2.61
C HIS A 243 15.06 -13.65 -1.96
N ASP A 244 15.45 -14.57 -1.07
CA ASP A 244 14.51 -15.38 -0.29
C ASP A 244 13.60 -14.54 0.60
N PHE A 245 14.00 -13.31 0.96
CA PHE A 245 13.19 -12.42 1.79
C PHE A 245 12.23 -11.53 0.97
N VAL A 246 12.19 -11.69 -0.36
CA VAL A 246 11.35 -10.87 -1.24
C VAL A 246 9.98 -11.52 -1.47
N ILE A 247 8.94 -10.91 -0.92
CA ILE A 247 7.56 -11.21 -1.26
C ILE A 247 7.17 -10.46 -2.53
N ARG A 248 6.62 -11.18 -3.51
CA ARG A 248 6.02 -10.63 -4.72
C ARG A 248 4.50 -10.59 -4.54
N ALA A 249 3.96 -9.44 -4.13
CA ALA A 249 2.59 -9.32 -3.67
C ALA A 249 1.54 -9.89 -4.65
N GLU A 250 1.77 -9.75 -5.96
CA GLU A 250 0.90 -10.26 -7.02
C GLU A 250 0.73 -11.78 -7.00
N GLN A 251 1.72 -12.52 -6.48
CA GLN A 251 1.67 -13.98 -6.34
C GLN A 251 0.88 -14.43 -5.10
N HIS A 252 0.37 -13.47 -4.32
CA HIS A 252 -0.35 -13.68 -3.07
C HIS A 252 -1.72 -12.99 -3.08
N GLY A 253 -2.30 -12.78 -4.27
CA GLY A 253 -3.66 -12.24 -4.41
C GLY A 253 -3.78 -10.74 -4.19
N ILE A 254 -2.66 -10.02 -4.20
CA ILE A 254 -2.65 -8.56 -4.14
C ILE A 254 -2.70 -8.04 -5.58
N PRO A 255 -3.59 -7.08 -5.93
CA PRO A 255 -3.80 -6.62 -7.30
C PRO A 255 -2.70 -5.69 -7.83
N GLN A 256 -1.46 -5.93 -7.41
CA GLN A 256 -0.33 -5.05 -7.67
C GLN A 256 0.98 -5.85 -7.66
N ALA A 257 1.79 -5.67 -8.69
CA ALA A 257 3.17 -6.14 -8.76
C ALA A 257 4.07 -5.30 -7.83
N ARG A 258 3.97 -5.54 -6.53
CA ARG A 258 4.69 -4.84 -5.46
C ARG A 258 5.63 -5.80 -4.76
N HIS A 259 6.93 -5.62 -4.98
CA HIS A 259 7.95 -6.48 -4.37
C HIS A 259 8.49 -5.85 -3.11
N ARG A 260 8.47 -6.59 -1.99
CA ARG A 260 8.90 -6.13 -0.67
C ARG A 260 9.77 -7.14 0.04
N VAL A 261 10.77 -6.63 0.75
CA VAL A 261 11.61 -7.40 1.64
C VAL A 261 10.91 -7.42 2.99
N ILE A 262 10.57 -8.61 3.49
CA ILE A 262 9.94 -8.78 4.80
C ILE A 262 10.84 -9.68 5.64
N LEU A 263 11.22 -9.19 6.82
CA LEU A 263 11.98 -9.92 7.81
C LEU A 263 11.10 -10.18 9.03
N ILE A 264 10.87 -11.45 9.38
CA ILE A 264 10.25 -11.82 10.66
C ILE A 264 11.35 -12.24 11.63
N GLY A 265 11.56 -11.45 12.68
CA GLY A 265 12.42 -11.84 13.79
C GLY A 265 11.62 -12.52 14.88
N VAL A 266 12.00 -13.75 15.24
CA VAL A 266 11.42 -14.49 16.37
C VAL A 266 12.45 -14.53 17.48
N ARG A 267 12.08 -14.08 18.68
CA ARG A 267 12.99 -14.05 19.82
C ARG A 267 13.41 -15.48 20.20
N GLU A 268 14.70 -15.68 20.40
CA GLU A 268 15.22 -16.99 20.81
C GLU A 268 14.96 -17.25 22.30
N GLY A 269 14.88 -18.53 22.69
CA GLY A 269 14.74 -18.92 24.09
C GLY A 269 13.31 -18.95 24.65
N ILE A 270 12.32 -18.37 23.96
CA ILE A 270 10.93 -18.27 24.45
C ILE A 270 9.98 -19.38 23.97
N GLY A 271 10.51 -20.42 23.32
CA GLY A 271 9.74 -21.61 22.96
C GLY A 271 8.75 -21.44 21.79
N LEU A 272 8.83 -20.34 21.03
CA LEU A 272 8.08 -20.17 19.79
C LEU A 272 8.64 -21.07 18.68
N GLY A 273 7.74 -21.47 17.77
CA GLY A 273 8.05 -22.32 16.62
C GLY A 273 8.72 -21.55 15.46
N ILE A 274 8.56 -22.10 14.26
CA ILE A 274 8.98 -21.46 13.01
C ILE A 274 7.72 -20.89 12.34
N PRO A 275 7.73 -19.64 11.85
CA PRO A 275 6.59 -19.09 11.11
C PRO A 275 6.31 -19.93 9.85
N ALA A 276 5.03 -20.06 9.50
CA ALA A 276 4.62 -20.66 8.25
C ALA A 276 5.05 -19.80 7.05
N GLN A 277 5.14 -20.42 5.87
CA GLN A 277 5.34 -19.69 4.63
C GLN A 277 4.04 -19.02 4.19
N ILE A 278 4.14 -17.88 3.52
CA ILE A 278 2.99 -17.17 2.98
C ILE A 278 2.40 -17.92 1.79
N GLU A 279 1.09 -18.12 1.83
CA GLU A 279 0.37 -18.87 0.79
C GLU A 279 0.30 -18.10 -0.53
N LYS A 280 0.51 -18.81 -1.63
CA LYS A 280 0.30 -18.28 -2.98
C LYS A 280 -1.19 -18.23 -3.30
N ALA A 281 -1.59 -17.26 -4.12
CA ALA A 281 -2.94 -17.14 -4.65
C ALA A 281 -2.89 -16.69 -6.11
N GLY A 282 -4.01 -16.82 -6.83
CA GLY A 282 -4.14 -16.35 -8.20
C GLY A 282 -3.92 -14.84 -8.31
N GLU A 283 -3.44 -14.38 -9.47
CA GLU A 283 -3.29 -12.96 -9.75
C GLU A 283 -4.66 -12.28 -9.78
N VAL A 284 -4.74 -11.09 -9.18
CA VAL A 284 -5.93 -10.22 -9.24
C VAL A 284 -5.63 -9.05 -10.17
N THR A 285 -6.53 -8.78 -11.09
CA THR A 285 -6.35 -7.78 -12.15
C THR A 285 -6.82 -6.39 -11.73
N VAL A 286 -6.37 -5.35 -12.44
CA VAL A 286 -6.83 -3.97 -12.22
C VAL A 286 -8.35 -3.87 -12.39
N GLU A 287 -8.92 -4.48 -13.43
CA GLU A 287 -10.35 -4.44 -13.70
C GLU A 287 -11.19 -5.01 -12.57
N GLN A 288 -10.78 -6.15 -12.00
CA GLN A 288 -11.49 -6.78 -10.89
C GLN A 288 -11.58 -5.89 -9.65
N VAL A 289 -10.68 -4.91 -9.51
CA VAL A 289 -10.54 -4.10 -8.29
C VAL A 289 -11.10 -2.70 -8.45
N ILE A 290 -10.89 -2.06 -9.59
CA ILE A 290 -11.34 -0.67 -9.82
C ILE A 290 -12.46 -0.55 -10.85
N GLY A 291 -12.77 -1.61 -11.61
CA GLY A 291 -13.78 -1.56 -12.67
C GLY A 291 -15.20 -1.34 -12.15
N SER A 292 -15.42 -1.62 -10.87
CA SER A 292 -16.69 -1.46 -10.16
C SER A 292 -16.91 -0.04 -9.61
N LEU A 293 -15.87 0.81 -9.62
CA LEU A 293 -15.99 2.22 -9.19
C LEU A 293 -16.75 3.05 -10.23
N PRO A 294 -17.44 4.13 -9.81
CA PRO A 294 -18.09 5.06 -10.72
C PRO A 294 -17.11 5.59 -11.77
N LYS A 295 -17.52 5.56 -13.04
CA LYS A 295 -16.69 6.10 -14.11
C LYS A 295 -16.57 7.61 -13.96
N LEU A 296 -15.36 8.13 -14.04
CA LEU A 296 -15.05 9.56 -13.97
C LEU A 296 -14.34 10.02 -15.23
N ARG A 297 -14.58 11.27 -15.61
CA ARG A 297 -13.72 12.01 -16.53
C ARG A 297 -12.68 12.82 -15.76
N SER A 298 -11.60 13.25 -16.41
CA SER A 298 -10.73 14.29 -15.87
C SER A 298 -11.32 15.69 -16.01
N ARG A 299 -10.69 16.67 -15.36
CA ARG A 299 -10.94 18.10 -15.62
C ARG A 299 -10.03 18.66 -16.71
N LEU A 300 -10.49 19.66 -17.46
CA LEU A 300 -9.63 20.50 -18.28
C LEU A 300 -8.84 21.48 -17.39
N SER A 301 -7.53 21.60 -17.61
CA SER A 301 -6.67 22.53 -16.88
C SER A 301 -6.27 23.73 -17.73
N LYS A 302 -6.21 24.90 -17.08
CA LYS A 302 -5.88 26.20 -17.70
C LYS A 302 -6.92 26.70 -18.70
N GLU A 303 -8.12 26.13 -18.67
CA GLU A 303 -9.29 26.53 -19.42
C GLU A 303 -10.56 26.19 -18.62
N PRO A 304 -11.72 26.78 -18.92
CA PRO A 304 -12.98 26.41 -18.29
C PRO A 304 -13.29 24.91 -18.46
N ASP A 305 -13.63 24.25 -17.36
CA ASP A 305 -14.02 22.83 -17.38
C ASP A 305 -15.54 22.69 -17.50
N SER A 306 -15.99 21.90 -18.48
CA SER A 306 -17.35 21.40 -18.57
C SER A 306 -17.32 19.97 -19.11
N ASP A 307 -18.36 19.18 -18.80
CA ASP A 307 -18.45 17.80 -19.31
C ASP A 307 -18.53 17.76 -20.84
N GLU A 308 -19.33 18.63 -21.43
CA GLU A 308 -19.45 18.79 -22.88
C GLU A 308 -18.13 19.21 -23.53
N GLY A 309 -17.49 20.25 -22.99
CA GLY A 309 -16.22 20.76 -23.52
C GLY A 309 -15.10 19.74 -23.40
N TRP A 310 -15.03 19.01 -22.28
CA TRP A 310 -14.09 17.91 -22.11
C TRP A 310 -14.37 16.77 -23.11
N GLY A 311 -15.64 16.39 -23.26
CA GLY A 311 -16.06 15.35 -24.17
C GLY A 311 -15.70 15.66 -25.62
N ASP A 312 -15.93 16.90 -26.05
CA ASP A 312 -15.56 17.39 -27.39
C ASP A 312 -14.04 17.36 -27.60
N VAL A 313 -13.25 17.82 -26.62
CA VAL A 313 -11.77 17.77 -26.69
C VAL A 313 -11.27 16.34 -26.88
N VAL A 314 -11.75 15.41 -26.04
CA VAL A 314 -11.29 14.03 -26.06
C VAL A 314 -11.76 13.28 -27.31
N ALA A 315 -13.02 13.46 -27.71
CA ALA A 315 -13.56 12.86 -28.94
C ALA A 315 -12.82 13.35 -30.19
N ASN A 316 -12.49 14.65 -30.26
CA ASN A 316 -11.71 15.21 -31.36
C ASN A 316 -10.30 14.60 -31.40
N HIS A 317 -9.62 14.46 -30.27
CA HIS A 317 -8.32 13.79 -30.22
C HIS A 317 -8.39 12.35 -30.74
N PHE A 318 -9.38 11.57 -30.33
CA PHE A 318 -9.59 10.22 -30.85
C PHE A 318 -9.81 10.20 -32.37
N SER A 319 -10.68 11.07 -32.87
CA SER A 319 -10.99 11.18 -34.31
C SER A 319 -9.77 11.58 -35.14
N GLU A 320 -8.99 12.57 -34.68
CA GLU A 320 -7.75 13.01 -35.33
C GLU A 320 -6.73 11.87 -35.36
N MET A 321 -6.47 11.22 -34.23
CA MET A 321 -5.51 10.11 -34.16
C MET A 321 -5.93 8.91 -35.01
N ALA A 322 -7.23 8.60 -35.07
CA ALA A 322 -7.74 7.54 -35.96
C ALA A 322 -7.48 7.87 -37.44
N ARG A 323 -7.58 9.15 -37.85
CA ARG A 323 -7.22 9.59 -39.21
C ARG A 323 -5.73 9.50 -39.44
N GLU A 324 -4.90 9.95 -38.50
CA GLU A 324 -3.44 9.88 -38.60
C GLU A 324 -2.94 8.44 -38.73
N VAL A 325 -3.48 7.50 -37.93
CA VAL A 325 -3.15 6.07 -38.05
C VAL A 325 -3.53 5.53 -39.42
N ARG A 326 -4.74 5.86 -39.92
CA ARG A 326 -5.19 5.41 -41.24
C ARG A 326 -4.31 5.96 -42.37
N ASP A 327 -4.03 7.26 -42.35
CA ASP A 327 -3.31 7.95 -43.43
C ASP A 327 -1.82 7.54 -43.45
N ALA A 328 -1.27 7.16 -42.30
CA ALA A 328 0.06 6.56 -42.19
C ALA A 328 0.10 5.04 -42.50
N HIS A 329 -1.02 4.43 -42.90
CA HIS A 329 -1.16 2.97 -43.07
C HIS A 329 -0.72 2.18 -41.81
N GLY A 330 -1.06 2.69 -40.63
CA GLY A 330 -0.77 2.08 -39.34
C GLY A 330 -1.68 0.89 -39.00
N ASP A 331 -1.61 0.45 -37.74
CA ASP A 331 -2.33 -0.74 -37.27
C ASP A 331 -3.85 -0.56 -37.29
N ALA A 332 -4.55 -1.50 -37.94
CA ALA A 332 -6.00 -1.45 -38.11
C ALA A 332 -6.78 -1.64 -36.79
N GLY A 333 -6.25 -2.43 -35.86
CA GLY A 333 -6.87 -2.63 -34.54
C GLY A 333 -6.79 -1.36 -33.70
N LEU A 334 -5.64 -0.70 -33.68
CA LEU A 334 -5.49 0.61 -33.05
C LEU A 334 -6.41 1.66 -33.67
N GLN A 335 -6.47 1.72 -35.01
CA GLN A 335 -7.35 2.64 -35.73
C GLN A 335 -8.81 2.44 -35.30
N GLU A 336 -9.25 1.18 -35.19
CA GLU A 336 -10.62 0.85 -34.83
C GLU A 336 -10.94 1.26 -33.39
N VAL A 337 -10.08 0.93 -32.42
CA VAL A 337 -10.26 1.34 -31.02
C VAL A 337 -10.36 2.87 -30.90
N LEU A 338 -9.50 3.63 -31.60
CA LEU A 338 -9.55 5.10 -31.62
C LEU A 338 -10.86 5.61 -32.24
N ARG A 339 -11.30 5.01 -33.35
CA ARG A 339 -12.54 5.38 -34.05
C ARG A 339 -13.77 5.12 -33.17
N GLU A 340 -13.86 3.95 -32.56
CA GLU A 340 -14.94 3.59 -31.64
C GLU A 340 -14.97 4.50 -30.41
N ALA A 341 -13.81 4.78 -29.80
CA ALA A 341 -13.71 5.70 -28.69
C ALA A 341 -14.23 7.09 -29.06
N SER A 342 -13.91 7.59 -30.26
CA SER A 342 -14.32 8.95 -30.70
C SER A 342 -15.84 9.17 -30.71
N VAL A 343 -16.63 8.13 -31.02
CA VAL A 343 -18.10 8.20 -31.08
C VAL A 343 -18.79 7.73 -29.80
N SER A 344 -18.04 7.10 -28.89
CA SER A 344 -18.59 6.50 -27.66
C SER A 344 -18.15 7.20 -26.37
N ILE A 345 -17.52 8.38 -26.47
CA ILE A 345 -17.27 9.24 -25.31
C ILE A 345 -18.60 9.57 -24.65
N LYS A 346 -18.76 9.08 -23.41
CA LYS A 346 -19.94 9.34 -22.60
C LYS A 346 -19.96 10.80 -22.19
N ARG A 347 -21.09 11.45 -22.43
CA ARG A 347 -21.47 12.71 -21.77
C ARG A 347 -22.21 12.39 -20.47
N GLY A 348 -22.18 13.29 -19.51
CA GLY A 348 -22.68 13.12 -18.15
C GLY A 348 -21.69 12.46 -17.19
N LEU A 349 -20.39 12.43 -17.51
CA LEU A 349 -19.39 11.89 -16.59
C LEU A 349 -19.02 12.94 -15.54
N GLY A 350 -19.13 12.55 -14.27
CA GLY A 350 -18.66 13.37 -13.16
C GLY A 350 -17.13 13.43 -13.09
N THR A 351 -16.62 14.39 -12.31
CA THR A 351 -15.19 14.49 -11.99
C THR A 351 -14.85 13.91 -10.62
N GLY A 352 -15.86 13.39 -9.92
CA GLY A 352 -15.75 12.84 -8.58
C GLY A 352 -15.63 13.90 -7.49
N SER A 353 -15.48 13.45 -6.25
CA SER A 353 -15.35 14.29 -5.06
C SER A 353 -14.67 13.53 -3.92
N LYS A 354 -14.39 14.23 -2.82
CA LYS A 354 -13.87 13.61 -1.59
C LYS A 354 -14.85 12.58 -1.02
N GLN A 355 -16.15 12.83 -1.18
CA GLN A 355 -17.27 11.99 -0.74
C GLN A 355 -18.28 11.95 -1.90
N LEU A 356 -18.15 10.95 -2.77
CA LEU A 356 -18.97 10.83 -3.97
C LEU A 356 -20.16 9.90 -3.69
N GLY A 357 -21.39 10.42 -3.68
CA GLY A 357 -22.59 9.65 -3.38
C GLY A 357 -22.73 8.39 -4.26
N ILE A 358 -23.19 7.30 -3.64
CA ILE A 358 -23.54 6.06 -4.35
C ILE A 358 -24.95 6.24 -4.92
N LEU A 359 -25.03 6.56 -6.22
CA LEU A 359 -26.29 6.94 -6.87
C LEU A 359 -27.25 5.76 -7.13
N THR A 360 -26.74 4.52 -7.15
CA THR A 360 -27.50 3.26 -7.26
C THR A 360 -26.61 2.09 -6.85
N GLN A 361 -27.18 1.03 -6.25
CA GLN A 361 -26.46 -0.17 -5.78
C GLN A 361 -26.02 -1.13 -6.90
N ASP A 362 -26.09 -0.73 -8.17
CA ASP A 362 -25.78 -1.60 -9.32
C ASP A 362 -24.28 -1.68 -9.60
N VAL A 363 -23.51 -1.95 -8.55
CA VAL A 363 -22.14 -2.40 -8.72
C VAL A 363 -22.18 -3.90 -8.52
N GLU A 364 -22.48 -4.65 -9.59
CA GLU A 364 -22.07 -6.05 -9.68
C GLU A 364 -20.56 -6.06 -9.44
N SER A 365 -20.19 -6.42 -8.22
CA SER A 365 -18.82 -6.44 -7.79
C SER A 365 -18.34 -7.89 -7.94
N PRO A 366 -17.15 -8.14 -8.52
CA PRO A 366 -16.67 -9.50 -8.65
C PRO A 366 -16.46 -10.13 -7.27
N GLU A 367 -17.08 -11.27 -7.01
CA GLU A 367 -17.09 -12.00 -5.72
C GLU A 367 -15.71 -12.19 -5.05
N LEU A 368 -14.61 -12.04 -5.79
CA LEU A 368 -13.26 -12.39 -5.36
C LEU A 368 -12.71 -11.56 -4.20
N LEU A 369 -13.16 -10.31 -3.99
CA LEU A 369 -12.66 -9.41 -2.93
C LEU A 369 -13.73 -8.51 -2.29
N ASP A 370 -15.01 -8.70 -2.59
CA ASP A 370 -16.07 -7.82 -2.10
C ASP A 370 -16.14 -7.77 -0.58
N GLY A 371 -15.99 -8.93 0.08
CA GLY A 371 -15.95 -9.01 1.54
C GLY A 371 -14.75 -8.29 2.18
N TRP A 372 -13.73 -7.92 1.40
CA TRP A 372 -12.57 -7.15 1.88
C TRP A 372 -12.74 -5.64 1.69
N TYR A 373 -13.28 -5.20 0.54
CA TYR A 373 -13.40 -3.78 0.23
C TYR A 373 -14.71 -3.16 0.72
N HIS A 374 -15.83 -3.83 0.46
CA HIS A 374 -17.15 -3.23 0.57
C HIS A 374 -17.56 -3.09 2.04
N ASP A 375 -18.12 -1.92 2.35
CA ASP A 375 -18.70 -1.61 3.65
C ASP A 375 -20.15 -1.13 3.45
N PRO A 376 -21.15 -1.91 3.88
CA PRO A 376 -22.55 -1.59 3.62
C PRO A 376 -23.04 -0.33 4.36
N GLN A 377 -22.31 0.17 5.36
CA GLN A 377 -22.67 1.41 6.07
C GLN A 377 -22.17 2.68 5.36
N LEU A 378 -21.32 2.52 4.34
CA LEU A 378 -20.76 3.64 3.59
C LEU A 378 -21.68 4.01 2.43
N ALA A 379 -22.21 5.24 2.45
CA ALA A 379 -23.12 5.76 1.41
C ALA A 379 -22.39 6.53 0.30
N VAL A 380 -21.04 6.61 0.38
CA VAL A 380 -20.20 7.40 -0.52
C VAL A 380 -18.92 6.66 -0.91
N TRP A 381 -18.34 7.00 -2.05
CA TRP A 381 -16.96 6.67 -2.39
C TRP A 381 -16.03 7.74 -1.82
N LEU A 382 -15.18 7.34 -0.88
CA LEU A 382 -14.19 8.23 -0.25
C LEU A 382 -12.96 8.43 -1.14
N ASN A 383 -12.48 9.67 -1.26
CA ASN A 383 -11.28 10.06 -2.02
C ASN A 383 -11.31 9.64 -3.51
N HIS A 384 -12.49 9.63 -4.14
CA HIS A 384 -12.64 9.29 -5.57
C HIS A 384 -12.87 10.56 -6.41
N ASP A 385 -11.81 11.34 -6.56
CA ASP A 385 -11.78 12.56 -7.35
C ASP A 385 -10.68 12.54 -8.42
N SER A 386 -11.04 13.00 -9.62
CA SER A 386 -10.10 13.13 -10.73
C SER A 386 -9.32 14.44 -10.68
N ARG A 387 -8.14 14.48 -11.29
CA ARG A 387 -7.36 15.72 -11.45
C ARG A 387 -7.61 16.39 -12.79
N GLY A 388 -7.18 17.65 -12.88
CA GLY A 388 -7.10 18.35 -14.14
C GLY A 388 -5.86 17.95 -14.97
N HIS A 389 -6.04 17.96 -16.29
CA HIS A 389 -4.98 17.74 -17.28
C HIS A 389 -5.06 18.79 -18.39
N MET A 390 -3.90 19.10 -18.99
CA MET A 390 -3.87 19.94 -20.20
C MET A 390 -4.27 19.10 -21.42
N ARG A 391 -4.80 19.72 -22.47
CA ARG A 391 -5.22 19.05 -23.72
C ARG A 391 -4.17 18.09 -24.28
N THR A 392 -2.90 18.51 -24.28
CA THR A 392 -1.81 17.67 -24.81
C THR A 392 -1.59 16.40 -24.01
N ASP A 393 -1.81 16.42 -22.68
CA ASP A 393 -1.75 15.22 -21.86
C ASP A 393 -2.96 14.32 -22.09
N LEU A 394 -4.15 14.91 -22.26
CA LEU A 394 -5.36 14.14 -22.62
C LEU A 394 -5.18 13.40 -23.95
N ARG A 395 -4.60 14.04 -24.96
CA ARG A 395 -4.26 13.37 -26.22
C ARG A 395 -3.34 12.16 -25.99
N ARG A 396 -2.31 12.31 -25.14
CA ARG A 396 -1.38 11.21 -24.80
C ARG A 396 -2.06 10.10 -24.02
N TYR A 397 -2.98 10.43 -23.11
CA TYR A 397 -3.70 9.45 -22.30
C TYR A 397 -4.69 8.66 -23.15
N ALA A 398 -5.45 9.36 -24.00
CA ALA A 398 -6.33 8.78 -24.99
C ALA A 398 -5.58 7.78 -25.89
N TYR A 399 -4.43 8.21 -26.44
CA TYR A 399 -3.57 7.35 -27.24
C TYR A 399 -3.07 6.14 -26.44
N ALA A 400 -2.46 6.37 -25.28
CA ALA A 400 -1.82 5.32 -24.50
C ALA A 400 -2.83 4.24 -24.07
N ALA A 401 -4.01 4.65 -23.63
CA ALA A 401 -5.09 3.74 -23.25
C ALA A 401 -5.63 2.96 -24.47
N ALA A 402 -5.86 3.61 -25.60
CA ALA A 402 -6.32 2.94 -26.82
C ALA A 402 -5.26 1.95 -27.37
N PHE A 403 -3.99 2.33 -27.33
CA PHE A 403 -2.88 1.45 -27.65
C PHE A 403 -2.85 0.24 -26.72
N ALA A 404 -2.96 0.45 -25.41
CA ALA A 404 -2.97 -0.64 -24.45
C ALA A 404 -4.15 -1.61 -24.63
N ASP A 405 -5.30 -1.10 -25.05
CA ASP A 405 -6.49 -1.89 -25.36
C ASP A 405 -6.30 -2.72 -26.64
N ALA A 406 -5.70 -2.15 -27.68
CA ALA A 406 -5.44 -2.82 -28.96
C ALA A 406 -4.33 -3.90 -28.86
N PHE A 407 -3.26 -3.62 -28.12
CA PHE A 407 -2.04 -4.43 -28.14
C PHE A 407 -1.83 -5.28 -26.88
N GLY A 408 -2.42 -4.91 -25.74
CA GLY A 408 -2.22 -5.61 -24.46
C GLY A 408 -0.95 -5.22 -23.71
N TRP A 409 -0.23 -4.17 -24.14
CA TRP A 409 0.85 -3.53 -23.38
C TRP A 409 0.79 -2.01 -23.50
N SER A 410 1.38 -1.29 -22.54
CA SER A 410 1.46 0.18 -22.57
C SER A 410 2.56 0.63 -23.54
N PRO A 411 2.32 1.67 -24.37
CA PRO A 411 3.33 2.19 -25.28
C PRO A 411 4.49 2.83 -24.52
N LYS A 412 5.68 2.84 -25.14
CA LYS A 412 6.95 3.31 -24.59
C LYS A 412 7.79 4.04 -25.62
N GLY A 413 8.39 5.13 -25.16
CA GLY A 413 9.39 5.90 -25.90
C GLY A 413 8.85 6.53 -27.17
N HIS A 414 9.76 7.14 -27.93
CA HIS A 414 9.40 7.89 -29.13
C HIS A 414 8.92 7.02 -30.29
N VAL A 415 9.27 5.73 -30.30
CA VAL A 415 8.90 4.81 -31.40
C VAL A 415 7.41 4.47 -31.34
N GLU A 416 6.89 4.14 -30.16
CA GLU A 416 5.47 3.79 -30.01
C GLU A 416 4.58 5.02 -29.86
N PHE A 417 5.13 6.20 -29.52
CA PHE A 417 4.42 7.48 -29.55
C PHE A 417 4.77 8.28 -30.83
N SER A 418 4.53 7.67 -31.99
CA SER A 418 4.95 8.18 -33.30
C SER A 418 3.96 9.16 -33.96
N LEU A 419 2.72 9.27 -33.46
CA LEU A 419 1.73 10.20 -34.01
C LEU A 419 2.04 11.66 -33.69
N GLN A 420 1.50 12.57 -34.51
CA GLN A 420 1.77 13.99 -34.38
C GLN A 420 1.21 14.54 -33.06
N GLY A 421 1.99 15.39 -32.39
CA GLY A 421 1.58 16.04 -31.15
C GLY A 421 1.63 15.15 -29.88
N LEU A 422 1.98 13.87 -30.01
CA LEU A 422 2.18 12.98 -28.85
C LEU A 422 3.54 13.18 -28.17
N ARG A 423 4.54 13.68 -28.91
CA ARG A 423 5.86 14.00 -28.37
C ARG A 423 5.75 14.98 -27.20
N PRO A 424 6.23 14.64 -25.99
CA PRO A 424 6.31 15.59 -24.89
C PRO A 424 7.43 16.60 -25.14
N ASN A 425 7.25 17.82 -24.65
CA ASN A 425 8.28 18.86 -24.70
C ASN A 425 9.35 18.57 -23.63
N HIS A 426 10.27 17.65 -23.92
CA HIS A 426 11.32 17.21 -23.00
C HIS A 426 12.58 16.80 -23.76
N ASP A 427 13.72 17.42 -23.41
CA ASP A 427 14.98 17.34 -24.17
C ASP A 427 15.55 15.92 -24.29
N ASN A 428 15.24 15.03 -23.33
CA ASN A 428 15.79 13.66 -23.31
C ASN A 428 14.86 12.59 -23.89
N TRP A 429 13.75 12.95 -24.54
CA TRP A 429 12.73 12.00 -25.04
C TRP A 429 13.27 10.96 -26.03
N GLU A 430 14.20 11.34 -26.90
CA GLU A 430 14.79 10.45 -27.92
C GLU A 430 15.93 9.59 -27.38
N THR A 431 16.43 9.89 -26.17
CA THR A 431 17.57 9.18 -25.55
C THR A 431 17.18 7.88 -24.85
N GLY A 432 15.88 7.56 -24.79
CA GLY A 432 15.33 6.40 -24.07
C GLY A 432 15.18 6.58 -22.55
N LYS A 433 15.73 7.65 -21.97
CA LYS A 433 15.49 8.04 -20.57
C LYS A 433 14.02 8.49 -20.40
N PHE A 434 13.31 7.88 -19.43
CA PHE A 434 11.86 8.08 -19.20
C PHE A 434 10.96 7.58 -20.34
N SER A 435 11.38 6.53 -21.06
CA SER A 435 10.57 5.91 -22.10
C SER A 435 9.22 5.40 -21.62
N ASP A 436 9.06 5.10 -20.33
CA ASP A 436 7.81 4.61 -19.73
C ASP A 436 7.03 5.69 -18.95
N ARG A 437 7.28 6.99 -19.21
CA ARG A 437 6.62 8.11 -18.52
C ARG A 437 5.09 8.06 -18.58
N PHE A 438 4.53 7.71 -19.74
CA PHE A 438 3.09 7.59 -19.95
C PHE A 438 2.72 6.11 -19.91
N ARG A 439 2.21 5.65 -18.76
CA ARG A 439 1.97 4.22 -18.54
C ARG A 439 0.53 3.95 -18.12
N VAL A 440 -0.09 3.03 -18.85
CA VAL A 440 -1.43 2.52 -18.57
C VAL A 440 -1.34 1.36 -17.57
N GLN A 441 -2.22 1.37 -16.57
CA GLN A 441 -2.41 0.24 -15.67
C GLN A 441 -3.34 -0.77 -16.35
N LEU A 442 -2.76 -1.81 -16.96
CA LEU A 442 -3.46 -2.73 -17.86
C LEU A 442 -4.65 -3.43 -17.19
N ARG A 443 -5.80 -3.44 -17.87
CA ARG A 443 -7.08 -4.01 -17.43
C ARG A 443 -6.95 -5.43 -16.86
N GLY A 444 -6.39 -6.35 -17.66
CA GLY A 444 -6.28 -7.77 -17.36
C GLY A 444 -4.98 -8.21 -16.66
N ARG A 445 -4.27 -7.31 -15.99
CA ARG A 445 -3.03 -7.62 -15.25
C ARG A 445 -3.09 -7.00 -13.85
N PRO A 446 -2.27 -7.47 -12.90
CA PRO A 446 -2.00 -6.70 -11.68
C PRO A 446 -1.45 -5.31 -12.03
N ALA A 447 -1.77 -4.31 -11.22
CA ALA A 447 -1.21 -2.97 -11.39
C ALA A 447 0.32 -2.98 -11.22
N THR A 448 0.99 -1.99 -11.77
CA THR A 448 2.39 -1.71 -11.42
C THR A 448 2.50 -1.23 -9.97
N THR A 449 3.71 -1.27 -9.40
CA THR A 449 3.93 -0.77 -8.03
C THR A 449 3.41 0.66 -7.87
N VAL A 450 2.40 0.87 -7.03
CA VAL A 450 1.90 2.20 -6.63
C VAL A 450 2.97 2.85 -5.76
N THR A 451 3.63 3.89 -6.29
CA THR A 451 4.68 4.62 -5.58
C THR A 451 4.15 5.93 -5.04
N SER A 452 4.81 6.53 -4.04
CA SER A 452 4.45 7.88 -3.58
C SER A 452 4.62 8.93 -4.68
N HIS A 453 5.45 8.68 -5.70
CA HIS A 453 5.60 9.59 -6.83
C HIS A 453 4.37 9.78 -7.70
N ILE A 454 3.34 8.93 -7.58
CA ILE A 454 2.03 9.15 -8.25
C ILE A 454 1.47 10.55 -7.93
N SER A 455 1.84 11.14 -6.79
CA SER A 455 1.50 12.51 -6.41
C SER A 455 2.06 13.57 -7.37
N LYS A 456 3.23 13.32 -7.98
CA LYS A 456 3.94 14.21 -8.91
C LYS A 456 3.79 13.75 -10.36
N ASP A 457 3.87 12.46 -10.61
CA ASP A 457 3.89 11.84 -11.94
C ASP A 457 2.67 10.95 -12.15
N GLY A 458 1.50 11.59 -12.26
CA GLY A 458 0.25 10.90 -12.58
C GLY A 458 0.24 10.27 -13.97
N HIS A 459 1.22 10.59 -14.83
CA HIS A 459 1.34 10.04 -16.17
C HIS A 459 1.70 8.54 -16.15
N TYR A 460 2.32 8.06 -15.08
CA TYR A 460 2.65 6.64 -14.93
C TYR A 460 1.45 5.75 -14.55
N PHE A 461 0.33 6.37 -14.16
CA PHE A 461 -0.84 5.68 -13.65
C PHE A 461 -2.07 6.13 -14.43
N ILE A 462 -2.06 5.92 -15.74
CA ILE A 462 -3.20 6.19 -16.63
C ILE A 462 -4.24 5.07 -16.46
N HIS A 463 -5.51 5.46 -16.35
CA HIS A 463 -6.63 4.54 -16.26
C HIS A 463 -6.78 3.72 -17.57
N TYR A 464 -7.12 2.43 -17.48
CA TYR A 464 -7.17 1.56 -18.66
C TYR A 464 -8.29 1.89 -19.65
N ASP A 465 -9.44 2.35 -19.17
CA ASP A 465 -10.58 2.73 -20.03
C ASP A 465 -10.26 4.04 -20.78
N PRO A 466 -10.04 4.01 -22.12
CA PRO A 466 -9.69 5.20 -22.90
C PRO A 466 -10.75 6.30 -22.79
N LYS A 467 -12.02 5.92 -22.55
CA LYS A 467 -13.16 6.83 -22.47
C LYS A 467 -13.20 7.63 -21.17
N GLN A 468 -12.41 7.26 -20.17
CA GLN A 468 -12.26 8.05 -18.94
C GLN A 468 -11.12 9.07 -19.05
N CYS A 469 -10.16 8.84 -19.96
CA CYS A 469 -9.05 9.72 -20.33
C CYS A 469 -8.47 10.53 -19.14
N ARG A 470 -7.93 9.80 -18.15
CA ARG A 470 -7.44 10.37 -16.88
C ARG A 470 -6.36 9.51 -16.25
N SER A 471 -5.64 10.07 -15.29
CA SER A 471 -4.87 9.27 -14.32
C SER A 471 -5.78 8.65 -13.26
N LEU A 472 -5.26 7.66 -12.53
CA LEU A 472 -5.96 7.06 -11.40
C LEU A 472 -6.27 8.09 -10.29
N THR A 473 -7.37 7.89 -9.58
CA THR A 473 -7.74 8.64 -8.36
C THR A 473 -7.05 8.05 -7.13
N VAL A 474 -7.15 8.74 -5.99
CA VAL A 474 -6.65 8.22 -4.71
C VAL A 474 -7.37 6.92 -4.32
N ARG A 475 -8.70 6.86 -4.43
CA ARG A 475 -9.49 5.63 -4.17
C ARG A 475 -9.04 4.42 -5.01
N GLU A 476 -8.80 4.62 -6.30
CA GLU A 476 -8.32 3.54 -7.17
C GLU A 476 -6.94 3.04 -6.75
N ALA A 477 -6.01 3.96 -6.48
CA ALA A 477 -4.69 3.60 -5.95
C ALA A 477 -4.78 2.91 -4.59
N ALA A 478 -5.71 3.33 -3.72
CA ALA A 478 -5.95 2.75 -2.40
C ALA A 478 -6.49 1.32 -2.51
N ARG A 479 -7.47 1.07 -3.40
CA ARG A 479 -7.94 -0.28 -3.69
C ARG A 479 -6.85 -1.17 -4.29
N LEU A 480 -6.02 -0.66 -5.21
CA LEU A 480 -4.86 -1.41 -5.72
C LEU A 480 -3.80 -1.70 -4.64
N GLN A 481 -3.77 -0.89 -3.58
CA GLN A 481 -3.02 -1.14 -2.35
C GLN A 481 -3.81 -1.96 -1.33
N THR A 482 -5.01 -2.47 -1.65
CA THR A 482 -5.88 -3.28 -0.77
C THR A 482 -6.39 -2.57 0.48
N PHE A 483 -6.50 -1.24 0.48
CA PHE A 483 -7.21 -0.53 1.55
C PHE A 483 -8.73 -0.72 1.41
N PRO A 484 -9.45 -0.98 2.52
CA PRO A 484 -10.92 -1.02 2.53
C PRO A 484 -11.57 0.29 2.05
N ASP A 485 -12.81 0.23 1.57
CA ASP A 485 -13.49 1.41 1.02
C ASP A 485 -13.84 2.44 2.09
N ASN A 486 -14.07 2.00 3.32
CA ASN A 486 -14.28 2.87 4.46
C ASN A 486 -13.00 3.58 4.95
N TYR A 487 -11.82 3.29 4.40
CA TYR A 487 -10.57 3.93 4.82
C TYR A 487 -10.49 5.37 4.28
N PHE A 488 -10.63 6.37 5.15
CA PHE A 488 -10.64 7.78 4.75
C PHE A 488 -9.27 8.47 4.88
N PHE A 489 -8.62 8.78 3.75
CA PHE A 489 -7.33 9.47 3.74
C PHE A 489 -7.49 10.98 3.96
N GLN A 490 -6.82 11.51 4.98
CA GLN A 490 -6.77 12.93 5.35
C GLN A 490 -5.65 13.68 4.61
N GLY A 491 -5.72 15.01 4.64
CA GLY A 491 -4.79 15.90 3.93
C GLY A 491 -5.22 16.22 2.49
N ASN A 492 -4.37 16.93 1.76
CA ASN A 492 -4.61 17.26 0.35
C ASN A 492 -4.29 16.06 -0.57
N ARG A 493 -4.71 16.12 -1.84
CA ARG A 493 -4.55 15.01 -2.81
C ARG A 493 -3.09 14.50 -2.94
N THR A 494 -2.11 15.40 -2.91
CA THR A 494 -0.69 15.03 -3.01
C THR A 494 -0.27 14.20 -1.80
N GLU A 495 -0.67 14.62 -0.60
CA GLU A 495 -0.42 13.93 0.66
C GLU A 495 -1.12 12.56 0.71
N GLN A 496 -2.37 12.49 0.26
CA GLN A 496 -3.12 11.23 0.18
C GLN A 496 -2.42 10.21 -0.73
N PHE A 497 -1.92 10.64 -1.89
CA PHE A 497 -1.13 9.78 -2.77
C PHE A 497 0.21 9.35 -2.16
N HIS A 498 0.88 10.24 -1.41
CA HIS A 498 2.09 9.86 -0.65
C HIS A 498 1.78 8.76 0.37
N GLN A 499 0.70 8.92 1.14
CA GLN A 499 0.22 7.94 2.11
C GLN A 499 -0.01 6.58 1.44
N VAL A 500 -0.87 6.53 0.42
CA VAL A 500 -1.19 5.29 -0.32
C VAL A 500 0.07 4.64 -0.91
N GLY A 501 0.94 5.42 -1.55
CA GLY A 501 2.14 4.89 -2.21
C GLY A 501 3.21 4.36 -1.25
N ASN A 502 3.32 4.91 -0.04
CA ASN A 502 4.28 4.48 0.97
C ASN A 502 3.80 3.27 1.78
N ALA A 503 2.49 3.03 1.85
CA ALA A 503 1.91 1.95 2.65
C ALA A 503 2.31 0.53 2.18
N VAL A 504 2.27 -0.40 3.13
CA VAL A 504 2.19 -1.84 2.87
C VAL A 504 0.72 -2.18 2.54
N PRO A 505 0.43 -3.05 1.55
CA PRO A 505 -0.94 -3.45 1.27
C PRO A 505 -1.60 -4.12 2.50
N PRO A 506 -2.73 -3.61 3.04
CA PRO A 506 -3.34 -4.17 4.24
C PRO A 506 -3.73 -5.66 4.13
N LEU A 507 -4.15 -6.14 2.95
CA LEU A 507 -4.46 -7.57 2.77
C LEU A 507 -3.19 -8.44 2.85
N LEU A 508 -2.05 -7.95 2.36
CA LEU A 508 -0.77 -8.63 2.52
C LEU A 508 -0.34 -8.64 3.99
N ALA A 509 -0.48 -7.49 4.67
CA ALA A 509 -0.20 -7.37 6.08
C ALA A 509 -1.09 -8.28 6.94
N LYS A 510 -2.37 -8.48 6.58
CA LYS A 510 -3.26 -9.45 7.24
C LYS A 510 -2.73 -10.87 7.11
N LYS A 511 -2.31 -11.29 5.92
CA LYS A 511 -1.71 -12.62 5.72
C LYS A 511 -0.46 -12.83 6.58
N ILE A 512 0.36 -11.79 6.74
CA ILE A 512 1.52 -11.82 7.66
C ILE A 512 1.03 -11.90 9.11
N GLY A 513 0.02 -11.12 9.48
CA GLY A 513 -0.61 -11.15 10.80
C GLY A 513 -1.18 -12.53 11.16
N ASP A 514 -1.83 -13.22 10.22
CA ASP A 514 -2.35 -14.58 10.42
C ASP A 514 -1.21 -15.56 10.76
N ILE A 515 -0.06 -15.46 10.07
CA ILE A 515 1.14 -16.27 10.34
C ILE A 515 1.72 -15.96 11.72
N VAL A 516 1.85 -14.68 12.07
CA VAL A 516 2.36 -14.25 13.38
C VAL A 516 1.43 -14.71 14.50
N TYR A 517 0.12 -14.63 14.30
CA TYR A 517 -0.86 -15.09 15.28
C TYR A 517 -0.79 -16.59 15.50
N ALA A 518 -0.74 -17.39 14.42
CA ALA A 518 -0.57 -18.84 14.50
C ALA A 518 0.72 -19.22 15.24
N LEU A 519 1.82 -18.51 14.97
CA LEU A 519 3.10 -18.69 15.65
C LEU A 519 2.99 -18.43 17.15
N LEU A 520 2.37 -17.33 17.57
CA LEU A 520 2.19 -16.95 18.97
C LEU A 520 1.25 -17.91 19.72
N ARG A 521 0.31 -18.56 19.03
CA ARG A 521 -0.54 -19.59 19.62
C ARG A 521 0.14 -20.95 19.79
N GLY A 522 1.36 -21.13 19.29
CA GLY A 522 2.06 -22.41 19.32
C GLY A 522 1.40 -23.51 18.46
N ALA A 523 0.46 -23.12 17.59
CA ALA A 523 -0.17 -24.01 16.63
C ALA A 523 0.85 -24.39 15.56
N ASN A 524 1.06 -25.69 15.33
CA ASN A 524 1.67 -26.12 14.08
C ASN A 524 0.69 -25.72 12.97
N ALA A 525 1.21 -25.14 11.89
CA ALA A 525 0.43 -24.80 10.71
C ALA A 525 -0.20 -26.07 10.12
N SER A 526 -1.44 -26.32 10.53
CA SER A 526 -2.35 -27.23 9.87
C SER A 526 -3.76 -26.69 10.08
N VAL A 527 -4.31 -26.16 8.98
CA VAL A 527 -5.73 -25.90 8.74
C VAL A 527 -6.31 -24.62 9.35
N CYS A 528 -6.24 -23.51 8.62
CA CYS A 528 -7.47 -22.73 8.41
C CYS A 528 -8.23 -23.40 7.24
N PRO A 529 -9.54 -23.67 7.35
CA PRO A 529 -10.30 -24.11 6.19
C PRO A 529 -10.26 -22.99 5.15
N PRO A 530 -10.11 -23.29 3.85
CA PRO A 530 -10.37 -22.29 2.82
C PRO A 530 -11.81 -21.81 2.98
N TYR A 531 -12.03 -20.52 2.70
CA TYR A 531 -13.33 -19.91 2.51
C TYR A 531 -14.32 -20.92 1.93
N ALA A 532 -15.25 -21.39 2.75
CA ALA A 532 -16.33 -22.24 2.28
C ALA A 532 -17.23 -21.38 1.40
N THR A 533 -16.96 -21.40 0.09
CA THR A 533 -17.93 -21.01 -0.92
C THR A 533 -19.16 -21.90 -0.67
N ARG A 534 -20.25 -21.32 -0.16
CA ARG A 534 -21.54 -22.00 -0.13
C ARG A 534 -22.00 -22.16 -1.57
N TYR A 535 -21.56 -23.24 -2.21
CA TYR A 535 -22.20 -23.74 -3.42
C TYR A 535 -23.59 -24.22 -3.04
N VAL A 536 -24.59 -23.35 -3.20
CA VAL A 536 -25.98 -23.79 -3.27
C VAL A 536 -26.16 -24.34 -4.68
N GLY A 537 -25.92 -25.64 -4.84
CA GLY A 537 -26.28 -26.36 -6.05
C GLY A 537 -27.80 -26.36 -6.19
N THR A 538 -28.30 -25.64 -7.19
CA THR A 538 -29.68 -25.76 -7.65
C THR A 538 -29.83 -27.10 -8.36
N GLY A 539 -30.26 -28.12 -7.61
CA GLY A 539 -30.70 -29.39 -8.17
C GLY A 539 -31.99 -29.19 -8.97
N TYR A 540 -31.87 -29.19 -10.30
CA TYR A 540 -32.99 -29.47 -11.18
C TYR A 540 -33.34 -30.95 -11.02
N SER A 541 -34.48 -31.22 -10.39
CA SER A 541 -35.13 -32.53 -10.44
C SER A 541 -35.91 -32.61 -11.75
N ALA A 542 -35.48 -33.51 -12.63
CA ALA A 542 -36.30 -33.98 -13.73
C ALA A 542 -37.30 -35.00 -13.17
N GLY A 543 -38.57 -34.61 -13.09
CA GLY A 543 -39.70 -35.48 -12.84
C GLY A 543 -40.34 -35.89 -14.15
N SER A 544 -40.41 -37.20 -14.35
CA SER A 544 -41.26 -37.92 -15.31
C SER A 544 -42.73 -37.52 -15.26
#